data_AF-A0AA85IPB8-F1
#
_entry.id   AF-A0AA85IPB8-F1
#
_cell.length_a   1.000
_cell.length_b   1.000
_cell.length_c   1.000
_cell.angle_alpha   90.00
_cell.angle_beta   90.00
_cell.angle_gamma   90.00
#
_symmetry.space_group_name_H-M   'P 1'
#
loop_
_entity.id
_entity.type
_entity.pdbx_description
1 polymer ?
#
loop_
_entity_poly.entity_id
_entity_poly.type
_entity_poly.pdbx_seq_one_letter_code
_entity_poly.pdbx_strand_id
1 'polypeptide(L)'
;MIDTARHYLSTDTIRNLIDAMSMVKMNVLHWHMTDDESFPYDSSVYPELSSQGAYHPHEYVYERGEIDSLIEFARLRGIRVIVEFDTPGHTSSWGRSHPEILSGESHEGPINPASEDTRTILSNLFQEVVSVFPDKFLHLGGSVYDRQLW
;
A
#
# COMPACT_ATOMS: atom_id res chain seq x y z
N MET A 1 12.26 6.96 0.05
CA MET A 1 11.00 6.29 -0.31
C MET A 1 11.37 5.03 -1.08
N ILE A 2 10.69 3.93 -0.83
CA ILE A 2 10.68 2.75 -1.71
C ILE A 2 9.31 2.61 -2.32
N ASP A 3 9.27 2.04 -3.51
CA ASP A 3 8.07 1.71 -4.25
C ASP A 3 8.08 0.21 -4.51
N THR A 4 7.16 -0.49 -3.86
CA THR A 4 7.00 -1.94 -3.97
C THR A 4 5.82 -2.33 -4.85
N ALA A 5 5.12 -1.35 -5.43
CA ALA A 5 3.97 -1.56 -6.29
C ALA A 5 4.39 -1.71 -7.75
N ARG A 6 5.28 -0.85 -8.24
CA ARG A 6 5.78 -0.91 -9.61
C ARG A 6 6.63 -2.16 -9.83
N HIS A 7 7.42 -2.53 -8.84
CA HIS A 7 8.13 -3.81 -8.79
C HIS A 7 8.14 -4.32 -7.36
N TYR A 8 7.85 -5.62 -7.17
CA TYR A 8 7.98 -6.24 -5.86
C TYR A 8 9.45 -6.22 -5.39
N LEU A 9 9.68 -5.84 -4.13
CA LEU A 9 10.97 -5.93 -3.46
C LEU A 9 10.91 -7.01 -2.37
N SER A 10 11.84 -7.97 -2.37
CA SER A 10 11.87 -8.97 -1.30
C SER A 10 12.11 -8.33 0.08
N THR A 11 11.62 -8.97 1.13
CA THR A 11 11.83 -8.50 2.51
C THR A 11 13.30 -8.36 2.87
N ASP A 12 14.17 -9.24 2.34
CA ASP A 12 15.62 -9.12 2.49
C ASP A 12 16.21 -7.88 1.80
N THR A 13 15.68 -7.51 0.63
CA THR A 13 16.07 -6.27 -0.05
C THR A 13 15.70 -5.05 0.79
N ILE A 14 14.50 -5.05 1.37
CA ILE A 14 14.04 -3.97 2.26
C ILE A 14 14.90 -3.91 3.53
N ARG A 15 15.25 -5.05 4.15
CA ARG A 15 16.17 -5.11 5.30
C ARG A 15 17.54 -4.51 4.97
N ASN A 16 18.12 -4.90 3.84
CA ASN A 16 19.41 -4.35 3.39
C ASN A 16 19.34 -2.83 3.19
N LEU A 17 18.22 -2.32 2.68
CA LEU A 17 18.01 -0.87 2.56
C LEU A 17 17.92 -0.20 3.93
N ILE A 18 17.18 -0.78 4.88
CA ILE A 18 17.06 -0.25 6.24
C ILE A 18 18.45 -0.22 6.92
N ASP A 19 19.28 -1.24 6.72
CA ASP A 19 20.68 -1.23 7.16
C ASP A 19 21.46 -0.06 6.54
N ALA A 20 21.40 0.10 5.22
CA ALA A 20 22.08 1.19 4.53
C ALA A 20 21.59 2.57 5.00
N MET A 21 20.28 2.75 5.21
CA MET A 21 19.68 3.97 5.77
C MET A 21 20.25 4.32 7.14
N SER A 22 20.45 3.31 8.00
CA SER A 22 21.01 3.50 9.34
C SER A 22 22.45 4.00 9.28
N MET A 23 23.25 3.53 8.32
CA MET A 23 24.65 3.97 8.13
C MET A 23 24.75 5.45 7.74
N VAL A 24 23.74 5.97 7.03
CA VAL A 24 23.66 7.36 6.58
C VAL A 24 22.75 8.24 7.45
N LYS A 25 22.32 7.75 8.61
CA LYS A 25 21.49 8.48 9.59
C LYS A 25 20.12 8.93 9.05
N MET A 26 19.57 8.22 8.06
CA MET A 26 18.15 8.36 7.73
C MET A 26 17.31 7.67 8.80
N ASN A 27 16.14 8.23 9.09
CA ASN A 27 15.27 7.78 10.18
C ASN A 27 13.81 7.58 9.76
N VAL A 28 13.50 7.67 8.46
CA VAL A 28 12.15 7.44 7.93
C VAL A 28 12.25 6.60 6.66
N LEU A 29 11.68 5.40 6.71
CA LEU A 29 11.33 4.61 5.53
C LEU A 29 9.92 5.00 5.11
N HIS A 30 9.84 5.79 4.04
CA HIS A 30 8.58 6.01 3.35
C HIS A 30 8.35 4.80 2.42
N TRP A 31 7.35 3.98 2.73
CA TRP A 31 7.02 2.76 2.00
C TRP A 31 5.75 2.97 1.18
N HIS A 32 5.94 3.25 -0.11
CA HIS A 32 4.88 3.30 -1.10
C HIS A 32 4.52 1.87 -1.51
N MET A 33 3.43 1.36 -0.94
CA MET A 33 3.22 -0.08 -0.87
C MET A 33 2.36 -0.63 -2.01
N THR A 34 1.43 0.18 -2.50
CA THR A 34 0.43 -0.17 -3.54
C THR A 34 0.31 0.98 -4.53
N ASP A 35 0.07 0.66 -5.82
CA ASP A 35 -0.13 1.63 -6.91
C ASP A 35 -0.92 0.95 -8.04
N ASP A 36 -0.97 1.52 -9.25
CA ASP A 36 -1.72 0.99 -10.39
C ASP A 36 -1.32 -0.44 -10.77
N GLU A 37 -0.02 -0.76 -10.74
CA GLU A 37 0.47 -2.03 -11.27
C GLU A 37 0.25 -3.21 -10.32
N SER A 38 0.38 -3.00 -9.01
CA SER A 38 0.18 -4.08 -8.03
C SER A 38 -0.29 -3.64 -6.64
N PHE A 39 -1.01 -4.56 -6.00
CA PHE A 39 -1.44 -4.51 -4.61
C PHE A 39 -0.78 -5.67 -3.83
N PRO A 40 0.47 -5.54 -3.35
CA PRO A 40 1.18 -6.62 -2.66
C PRO A 40 0.85 -6.71 -1.16
N TYR A 41 0.02 -5.83 -0.60
CA TYR A 41 -0.32 -5.85 0.82
C TYR A 41 -1.33 -6.96 1.15
N ASP A 42 -0.99 -7.88 2.05
CA ASP A 42 -1.94 -8.90 2.52
C ASP A 42 -2.90 -8.35 3.58
N SER A 43 -4.06 -7.89 3.13
CA SER A 43 -5.12 -7.43 4.04
C SER A 43 -5.88 -8.61 4.64
N SER A 44 -6.08 -8.60 5.96
CA SER A 44 -6.89 -9.61 6.64
C SER A 44 -8.39 -9.35 6.48
N VAL A 45 -8.78 -8.09 6.30
CA VAL A 45 -10.17 -7.68 6.06
C VAL A 45 -10.58 -7.91 4.60
N TYR A 46 -9.66 -7.69 3.65
CA TYR A 46 -9.89 -7.86 2.22
C TYR A 46 -8.78 -8.68 1.52
N PRO A 47 -8.68 -10.01 1.77
CA PRO A 47 -7.66 -10.87 1.16
C PRO A 47 -7.72 -10.93 -0.39
N GLU A 48 -8.87 -10.58 -0.96
CA GLU A 48 -9.07 -10.46 -2.40
C GLU A 48 -8.20 -9.37 -3.04
N LEU A 49 -7.83 -8.33 -2.29
CA LEU A 49 -7.00 -7.23 -2.79
C LEU A 49 -5.61 -7.72 -3.22
N SER A 50 -4.93 -8.50 -2.38
CA SER A 50 -3.63 -9.09 -2.73
C SER A 50 -3.76 -10.23 -3.72
N SER A 51 -4.72 -11.14 -3.51
CA SER A 51 -4.85 -12.33 -4.36
C SER A 51 -5.21 -12.02 -5.82
N GLN A 52 -5.83 -10.88 -6.11
CA GLN A 52 -6.15 -10.43 -7.48
C GLN A 52 -5.34 -9.21 -7.93
N GLY A 53 -4.86 -8.39 -7.00
CA GLY A 53 -4.13 -7.16 -7.27
C GLY A 53 -2.60 -7.31 -7.31
N ALA A 54 -2.01 -8.31 -6.66
CA ALA A 54 -0.56 -8.51 -6.67
C ALA A 54 -0.07 -9.10 -8.01
N TYR A 55 1.24 -9.03 -8.24
CA TYR A 55 1.88 -9.70 -9.40
C TYR A 55 1.78 -11.23 -9.33
N HIS A 56 1.78 -11.79 -8.12
CA HIS A 56 1.53 -13.20 -7.86
C HIS A 56 0.78 -13.31 -6.52
N PRO A 57 -0.27 -14.13 -6.41
CA PRO A 57 -1.15 -14.18 -5.22
C PRO A 57 -0.49 -14.65 -3.91
N HIS A 58 0.80 -15.02 -3.95
CA HIS A 58 1.51 -15.63 -2.81
C HIS A 58 2.99 -15.24 -2.79
N GLU A 59 3.72 -15.37 -3.91
CA GLU A 59 5.15 -15.09 -3.95
C GLU A 59 5.51 -13.60 -3.84
N TYR A 60 4.64 -12.72 -4.35
CA TYR A 60 4.89 -11.27 -4.44
C TYR A 60 3.89 -10.49 -3.59
N VAL A 61 3.70 -10.98 -2.36
CA VAL A 61 2.81 -10.42 -1.35
C VAL A 61 3.62 -10.21 -0.07
N TYR A 62 3.26 -9.20 0.72
CA TYR A 62 3.79 -8.95 2.05
C TYR A 62 2.79 -9.44 3.09
N GLU A 63 3.08 -10.59 3.68
CA GLU A 63 2.23 -11.14 4.74
C GLU A 63 2.38 -10.35 6.04
N ARG A 64 1.38 -10.43 6.93
CA ARG A 64 1.38 -9.70 8.20
C ARG A 64 2.67 -9.91 9.02
N GLY A 65 3.14 -11.15 9.12
CA GLY A 65 4.34 -11.48 9.89
C GLY A 65 5.62 -10.87 9.31
N GLU A 66 5.68 -10.72 7.99
CA GLU A 66 6.81 -10.07 7.31
C GLU A 66 6.82 -8.57 7.54
N ILE A 67 5.64 -7.93 7.47
CA ILE A 67 5.46 -6.51 7.77
C ILE A 67 5.86 -6.22 9.22
N ASP A 68 5.37 -7.00 10.18
CA ASP A 68 5.72 -6.85 11.60
C ASP A 68 7.24 -7.01 11.82
N SER A 69 7.84 -8.01 11.17
CA SER A 69 9.29 -8.23 11.22
C SER A 69 10.08 -7.03 10.67
N LEU A 70 9.65 -6.44 9.56
CA LEU A 70 10.29 -5.27 8.96
C LEU A 70 10.13 -4.00 9.81
N ILE A 71 8.95 -3.78 10.40
CA ILE A 71 8.71 -2.66 11.32
C ILE A 71 9.63 -2.76 12.54
N GLU A 72 9.74 -3.94 13.16
CA GLU A 72 10.64 -4.13 14.30
C GLU A 72 12.11 -3.98 13.90
N PHE A 73 12.49 -4.50 12.73
CA PHE A 73 13.85 -4.37 12.20
C PHE A 73 14.25 -2.91 11.97
N ALA A 74 13.32 -2.09 11.45
CA ALA A 74 13.48 -0.65 11.31
C ALA A 74 13.56 0.06 12.67
N ARG A 75 12.68 -0.31 13.62
CA ARG A 75 12.64 0.25 14.97
C ARG A 75 13.97 0.06 15.71
N LEU A 76 14.58 -1.12 15.62
CA LEU A 76 15.88 -1.42 16.22
C LEU A 76 17.03 -0.53 15.69
N ARG A 77 16.83 0.10 14.53
CA ARG A 77 17.77 1.05 13.89
C ARG A 77 17.36 2.50 14.03
N GLY A 78 16.30 2.79 14.79
CA GLY A 78 15.77 4.14 14.94
C GLY A 78 15.11 4.68 13.67
N ILE A 79 14.66 3.80 12.77
CA ILE A 79 13.97 4.14 11.53
C ILE A 79 12.46 3.93 11.73
N ARG A 80 11.70 4.98 11.47
CA ARG A 80 10.24 4.96 11.42
C ARG A 80 9.78 4.39 10.09
N VAL A 81 8.69 3.64 10.08
CA VAL A 81 8.04 3.17 8.86
C VAL A 81 6.75 3.97 8.67
N ILE A 82 6.73 4.82 7.65
CA ILE A 82 5.53 5.53 7.21
C ILE A 82 5.08 4.84 5.94
N VAL A 83 3.95 4.16 6.01
CA VAL A 83 3.36 3.48 4.84
C VAL A 83 2.49 4.47 4.05
N GLU A 84 2.39 4.23 2.75
CA GLU A 84 1.53 4.94 1.83
C GLU A 84 0.63 3.99 1.07
N PHE A 85 -0.66 4.34 1.06
CA PHE A 85 -1.69 3.80 0.18
C PHE A 85 -2.27 5.01 -0.56
N ASP A 86 -1.79 5.28 -1.78
CA ASP A 86 -2.17 6.48 -2.53
C ASP A 86 -3.61 6.37 -3.03
N THR A 87 -4.40 7.42 -2.75
CA THR A 87 -5.79 7.57 -3.19
C THR A 87 -6.05 9.05 -3.50
N PRO A 88 -6.95 9.40 -4.44
CA PRO A 88 -7.83 8.52 -5.21
C PRO A 88 -7.25 8.04 -6.55
N GLY A 89 -6.11 8.58 -6.99
CA GLY A 89 -5.37 8.04 -8.14
C GLY A 89 -4.55 6.81 -7.74
N HIS A 90 -3.84 6.20 -8.71
CA HIS A 90 -2.91 5.09 -8.45
C HIS A 90 -3.56 3.84 -7.82
N THR A 91 -4.79 3.54 -8.23
CA THR A 91 -5.64 2.52 -7.62
C THR A 91 -6.11 1.45 -8.59
N SER A 92 -5.54 1.36 -9.80
CA SER A 92 -5.95 0.37 -10.81
C SER A 92 -5.83 -1.07 -10.28
N SER A 93 -4.80 -1.38 -9.47
CA SER A 93 -4.63 -2.71 -8.87
C SER A 93 -5.72 -3.07 -7.85
N TRP A 94 -6.30 -2.06 -7.19
CA TRP A 94 -7.36 -2.22 -6.20
C TRP A 94 -8.66 -2.65 -6.89
N GLY A 95 -8.95 -2.02 -8.04
CA GLY A 95 -10.12 -2.32 -8.87
C GLY A 95 -10.15 -3.71 -9.48
N ARG A 96 -9.03 -4.46 -9.44
CA ARG A 96 -9.02 -5.86 -9.92
C ARG A 96 -9.89 -6.78 -9.08
N SER A 97 -10.00 -6.51 -7.77
CA SER A 97 -10.89 -7.24 -6.86
C SER A 97 -12.18 -6.47 -6.56
N HIS A 98 -12.11 -5.13 -6.53
CA HIS A 98 -13.22 -4.24 -6.22
C HIS A 98 -13.47 -3.24 -7.35
N PRO A 99 -13.94 -3.67 -8.54
CA PRO A 99 -14.17 -2.73 -9.65
C PRO A 99 -15.17 -1.61 -9.28
N GLU A 100 -16.09 -1.88 -8.37
CA GLU A 100 -17.09 -0.92 -7.87
C GLU A 100 -16.50 0.31 -7.18
N ILE A 101 -15.23 0.28 -6.75
CA ILE A 101 -14.59 1.44 -6.13
C ILE A 101 -14.00 2.43 -7.14
N LEU A 102 -13.83 2.03 -8.41
CA LEU A 102 -13.24 2.88 -9.44
C LEU A 102 -14.30 3.59 -10.27
N SER A 103 -13.95 4.80 -10.73
CA SER A 103 -14.79 5.62 -11.61
C SER A 103 -14.59 5.27 -13.09
N GLY A 104 -15.41 5.86 -13.95
CA GLY A 104 -15.37 5.64 -15.40
C GLY A 104 -16.18 4.41 -15.85
N GLU A 105 -16.64 4.42 -17.10
CA GLU A 105 -17.51 3.36 -17.66
C GLU A 105 -16.82 1.98 -17.72
N SER A 106 -15.49 1.94 -17.65
CA SER A 106 -14.68 0.71 -17.67
C SER A 106 -14.00 0.40 -16.34
N HIS A 107 -14.29 1.14 -15.26
CA HIS A 107 -13.59 0.99 -13.97
C HIS A 107 -12.07 1.19 -14.07
N GLU A 108 -11.63 2.08 -14.96
CA GLU A 108 -10.21 2.41 -15.17
C GLU A 108 -9.85 3.81 -14.63
N GLY A 109 -10.82 4.48 -13.99
CA GLY A 109 -10.66 5.81 -13.42
C GLY A 109 -10.15 5.80 -11.98
N PRO A 110 -9.98 7.00 -11.39
CA PRO A 110 -9.66 7.14 -9.98
C PRO A 110 -10.80 6.61 -9.11
N ILE A 111 -10.54 6.38 -7.83
CA ILE A 111 -11.55 6.00 -6.84
C ILE A 111 -12.78 6.92 -6.96
N ASN A 112 -13.98 6.34 -6.89
CA ASN A 112 -15.26 7.03 -6.96
C ASN A 112 -15.67 7.56 -5.57
N PRO A 113 -15.49 8.87 -5.29
CA PRO A 113 -15.78 9.42 -3.96
C PRO A 113 -17.27 9.51 -3.65
N ALA A 114 -18.16 9.32 -4.64
CA ALA A 114 -19.60 9.41 -4.46
C ALA A 114 -20.25 8.06 -4.03
N SER A 115 -19.48 6.96 -4.08
CA SER A 115 -19.97 5.62 -3.73
C SER A 115 -19.88 5.35 -2.23
N GLU A 116 -20.99 4.89 -1.64
CA GLU A 116 -21.03 4.48 -0.22
C GLU A 116 -20.25 3.17 0.01
N ASP A 117 -20.21 2.29 -0.98
CA ASP A 117 -19.41 1.07 -0.94
C ASP A 117 -17.91 1.40 -0.90
N THR A 118 -17.47 2.37 -1.71
CA THR A 118 -16.11 2.92 -1.66
C THR A 118 -15.77 3.44 -0.27
N ARG A 119 -16.67 4.23 0.32
CA ARG A 119 -16.46 4.77 1.67
C ARG A 119 -16.32 3.66 2.73
N THR A 120 -17.11 2.59 2.58
CA THR A 120 -17.08 1.43 3.49
C THR A 120 -15.78 0.65 3.36
N ILE A 121 -15.36 0.33 2.14
CA ILE A 121 -14.13 -0.41 1.86
C ILE A 121 -12.91 0.36 2.37
N LEU A 122 -12.79 1.64 2.01
CA LEU A 122 -11.68 2.48 2.48
C LEU A 122 -11.67 2.61 3.99
N SER A 123 -12.82 2.83 4.64
CA SER A 123 -12.89 2.92 6.10
C SER A 123 -12.38 1.65 6.78
N ASN A 124 -12.81 0.49 6.32
CA ASN A 124 -12.41 -0.79 6.90
C ASN A 124 -10.93 -1.10 6.64
N LEU A 125 -10.45 -0.87 5.41
CA LEU A 125 -9.04 -1.06 5.06
C LEU A 125 -8.13 -0.14 5.87
N PHE A 126 -8.44 1.17 5.95
CA PHE A 126 -7.61 2.10 6.71
C PHE A 126 -7.67 1.88 8.23
N GLN A 127 -8.77 1.34 8.77
CA GLN A 127 -8.80 0.88 10.17
C GLN A 127 -7.80 -0.25 10.42
N GLU A 128 -7.70 -1.20 9.49
CA GLU A 128 -6.68 -2.25 9.54
C GLU A 128 -5.27 -1.66 9.42
N VAL A 129 -5.01 -0.82 8.41
CA VAL A 129 -3.69 -0.22 8.16
C VAL A 129 -3.19 0.55 9.40
N VAL A 130 -4.04 1.35 10.05
CA VAL A 130 -3.66 2.09 11.26
C VAL A 130 -3.40 1.16 12.45
N SER A 131 -4.03 -0.02 12.50
CA SER A 131 -3.73 -1.06 13.48
C SER A 131 -2.41 -1.79 13.17
N VAL A 132 -2.07 -1.94 11.90
CA VAL A 132 -0.84 -2.61 11.43
C VAL A 132 0.40 -1.77 11.62
N PHE A 133 0.33 -0.50 11.22
CA PHE A 133 1.48 0.40 11.18
C PHE A 133 1.44 1.35 12.37
N PRO A 134 2.32 1.18 13.39
CA PRO A 134 2.21 1.90 14.66
C PRO A 134 2.76 3.34 14.62
N ASP A 135 3.28 3.81 13.48
CA ASP A 135 3.74 5.20 13.38
C ASP A 135 2.57 6.18 13.51
N LYS A 136 2.82 7.36 14.05
CA LYS A 136 1.78 8.39 14.24
C LYS A 136 1.26 8.96 12.92
N PHE A 137 2.00 8.77 11.83
CA PHE A 137 1.68 9.29 10.52
C PHE A 137 1.49 8.16 9.52
N LEU A 138 0.45 8.32 8.72
CA LEU A 138 0.15 7.53 7.54
C LEU A 138 0.17 8.50 6.35
N HIS A 139 0.76 8.10 5.22
CA HIS A 139 0.68 8.89 4.00
C HIS A 139 -0.53 8.42 3.19
N LEU A 140 -1.45 9.34 2.87
CA LEU A 140 -2.67 9.03 2.09
C LEU A 140 -2.49 9.24 0.58
N GLY A 141 -1.29 9.66 0.18
CA GLY A 141 -1.01 10.07 -1.20
C GLY A 141 -1.72 11.35 -1.56
N GLY A 142 -2.63 11.27 -2.53
CA GLY A 142 -3.33 12.40 -3.13
C GLY A 142 -2.61 12.92 -4.37
N SER A 143 -1.85 12.06 -5.04
CA SER A 143 -1.13 12.43 -6.25
C SER A 143 -2.04 12.43 -7.49
N VAL A 144 -1.49 12.78 -8.65
CA VAL A 144 -2.26 13.30 -9.79
C VAL A 144 -3.14 12.20 -10.41
N TYR A 145 -4.40 12.54 -10.68
CA TYR A 145 -5.32 11.67 -11.42
C TYR A 145 -6.01 12.44 -12.54
N ASP A 146 -6.47 11.73 -13.57
CA ASP A 146 -7.22 12.35 -14.66
C ASP A 146 -8.65 12.70 -14.18
N ARG A 147 -8.91 14.00 -14.06
CA ARG A 147 -10.21 14.53 -13.64
C ARG A 147 -11.31 14.30 -14.68
N GLN A 148 -10.97 13.96 -15.93
CA GLN A 148 -11.98 13.64 -16.96
C GLN A 148 -12.66 12.29 -16.72
N LEU A 149 -12.06 11.43 -15.89
CA LEU A 149 -12.59 10.11 -15.54
C LEU A 149 -13.54 10.15 -14.30
N TRP A 150 -13.88 11.35 -13.81
CA TRP A 150 -14.88 11.61 -12.78
C TRP A 150 -16.12 12.31 -13.34
#